data_AF-A0A914YID3-F1
#
_entry.id   AF-A0A914YID3-F1
#
_cell.length_a   1.000
_cell.length_b   1.000
_cell.length_c   1.000
_cell.angle_alpha   90.00
_cell.angle_beta   90.00
_cell.angle_gamma   90.00
#
_symmetry.space_group_name_H-M   'P 1'
#
loop_
_entity.id
_entity.type
_entity.pdbx_description
1 polymer ?
#
loop_
_entity_poly.entity_id
_entity_poly.type
_entity_poly.pdbx_seq_one_letter_code
_entity_poly.pdbx_strand_id
1 'polypeptide(L)'
;MFIPPDNKGYSTSYILTTLLALSPTEISPLPWSEPECGAYLEGETITDSMELFPNLTLSDFSKNDQNFHETTLKKYFTSILGGGSKALIGDIGQRISTIMRYQIGPKWISGNLAALYWRYIGKPNEAGICLKFALSDSKNQDLAFIQLSQITMRLGPTLIHQSQFRITFLDI
;
A
#
# COMPACT_ATOMS: atom_id res chain seq x y z
N MET A 1 -3.65 -5.27 -9.55
CA MET A 1 -5.08 -4.85 -9.55
C MET A 1 -5.46 -4.41 -8.14
N PHE A 2 -5.88 -3.17 -7.94
CA PHE A 2 -6.28 -2.72 -6.60
C PHE A 2 -7.73 -3.14 -6.29
N ILE A 3 -7.98 -3.63 -5.07
CA ILE A 3 -9.33 -3.90 -4.56
C ILE A 3 -9.69 -2.77 -3.60
N PRO A 4 -10.65 -1.89 -3.95
CA PRO A 4 -10.95 -0.72 -3.13
C PRO A 4 -11.76 -1.07 -1.88
N PRO A 5 -11.59 -0.29 -0.79
CA PRO A 5 -12.46 -0.35 0.39
C PRO A 5 -13.97 -0.24 0.06
N ASP A 6 -14.31 0.41 -1.06
CA ASP A 6 -15.68 0.54 -1.57
C ASP A 6 -16.35 -0.82 -1.79
N ASN A 7 -15.59 -1.87 -2.14
CA ASN A 7 -16.09 -3.24 -2.28
C ASN A 7 -16.54 -3.87 -0.94
N LYS A 8 -16.16 -3.26 0.18
CA LYS A 8 -16.58 -3.65 1.54
C LYS A 8 -17.59 -2.66 2.14
N GLY A 9 -18.12 -1.72 1.34
CA GLY A 9 -19.10 -0.72 1.77
C GLY A 9 -18.50 0.55 2.37
N TYR A 10 -17.18 0.78 2.23
CA TYR A 10 -16.50 1.97 2.74
C TYR A 10 -16.12 2.90 1.58
N SER A 11 -16.80 4.04 1.44
CA SER A 11 -16.52 4.97 0.35
C SER A 11 -15.14 5.61 0.51
N THR A 12 -14.21 5.31 -0.39
CA THR A 12 -12.86 5.88 -0.35
C THR A 12 -12.89 7.39 -0.55
N SER A 13 -13.71 7.87 -1.50
CA SER A 13 -13.89 9.31 -1.75
C SER A 13 -14.37 10.02 -0.49
N TYR A 14 -15.40 9.52 0.19
CA TYR A 14 -15.91 10.11 1.43
C TYR A 14 -14.85 10.20 2.53
N ILE A 15 -14.05 9.14 2.71
CA ILE A 15 -12.98 9.09 3.72
C ILE A 15 -11.87 10.09 3.41
N LEU A 16 -11.47 10.21 2.15
CA LEU A 16 -10.42 11.13 1.73
C LEU A 16 -10.90 12.57 1.51
N THR A 17 -12.21 12.84 1.61
CA THR A 17 -12.80 14.17 1.36
C THR A 17 -13.64 14.63 2.55
N THR A 18 -14.89 14.20 2.64
CA THR A 18 -15.87 14.66 3.64
C THR A 18 -15.39 14.47 5.08
N LEU A 19 -14.74 13.35 5.40
CA LEU A 19 -14.20 13.14 6.75
C LEU A 19 -13.03 14.06 7.11
N LEU A 20 -12.37 14.64 6.09
CA LEU A 20 -11.33 15.65 6.24
C LEU A 20 -11.88 17.09 6.12
N ALA A 21 -13.21 17.25 6.03
CA ALA A 21 -13.88 18.52 5.75
C ALA A 21 -13.41 19.19 4.44
N LEU A 22 -13.09 18.38 3.43
CA LEU A 22 -12.63 18.84 2.11
C LEU A 22 -13.59 18.38 1.02
N SER A 23 -13.76 19.17 -0.03
CA SER A 23 -14.41 18.69 -1.27
C SER A 23 -13.44 17.86 -2.15
N PRO A 24 -13.95 17.12 -3.16
CA PRO A 24 -13.10 16.38 -4.11
C PRO A 24 -12.15 17.23 -4.97
N THR A 25 -12.47 18.52 -5.15
CA THR A 25 -11.71 19.45 -6.00
C THR A 25 -10.83 20.43 -5.21
N GLU A 26 -11.08 20.54 -3.91
CA GLU A 26 -10.27 21.36 -3.00
C GLU A 26 -8.91 20.69 -2.78
N ILE A 27 -7.89 21.48 -2.45
CA ILE A 27 -6.55 20.97 -2.13
C ILE A 27 -6.39 21.03 -0.62
N SER A 28 -5.78 20.02 -0.01
CA SER A 28 -5.46 20.01 1.41
C SER A 28 -4.67 21.28 1.79
N PRO A 29 -5.05 21.99 2.87
CA PRO A 29 -4.32 23.15 3.34
C PRO A 29 -2.99 22.79 4.03
N LEU A 30 -2.76 21.50 4.29
CA LEU A 30 -1.55 21.01 4.94
C LEU A 30 -0.41 20.84 3.93
N PRO A 31 0.86 21.05 4.34
CA PRO A 31 2.02 20.76 3.50
C PRO A 31 1.98 19.30 3.04
N TRP A 32 2.33 19.03 1.79
CA TRP A 32 2.32 17.68 1.25
C TRP A 32 3.28 16.76 2.01
N SER A 33 2.75 15.65 2.49
CA SER A 33 3.44 14.58 3.18
C SER A 33 3.02 13.25 2.57
N GLU A 34 3.98 12.35 2.42
CA GLU A 34 3.75 10.98 1.98
C GLU A 34 3.21 10.14 3.16
N PRO A 35 2.43 9.08 2.90
CA PRO A 35 1.94 8.22 3.97
C PRO A 35 3.04 7.31 4.53
N GLU A 36 3.33 7.45 5.82
CA GLU A 36 4.36 6.67 6.51
C GLU A 36 3.76 5.57 7.39
N CYS A 37 3.94 4.31 7.01
CA CYS A 37 3.37 3.17 7.74
C CYS A 37 4.32 2.54 8.76
N GLY A 38 5.63 2.72 8.59
CA GLY A 38 6.66 2.07 9.43
C GLY A 38 6.58 2.46 10.91
N ALA A 39 6.30 3.73 11.20
CA ALA A 39 6.19 4.24 12.56
C ALA A 39 5.08 3.56 13.40
N TYR A 40 4.06 3.02 12.75
CA TYR A 40 2.95 2.33 13.44
C TYR A 40 3.24 0.85 13.71
N LEU A 41 4.28 0.30 13.11
CA LEU A 41 4.69 -1.09 13.31
C LEU A 41 5.70 -1.24 14.47
N GLU A 42 6.25 -0.14 14.98
CA GLU A 42 7.12 -0.15 16.16
C GLU A 42 6.31 -0.50 17.42
N GLY A 43 6.45 -1.74 17.90
CA GLY A 43 5.80 -2.22 19.12
C GLY A 43 4.48 -2.96 18.93
N GLU A 44 3.97 -3.09 17.70
CA GLU A 44 2.88 -4.03 17.42
C GLU A 44 3.44 -5.45 17.33
N THR A 45 2.98 -6.35 18.20
CA THR A 45 3.15 -7.79 18.00
C THR A 45 2.41 -8.13 16.73
N ILE A 46 3.17 -8.29 15.66
CA ILE A 46 2.72 -8.78 14.36
C ILE A 46 1.71 -9.92 14.64
N THR A 47 0.45 -9.71 14.27
CA THR A 47 -0.60 -10.70 14.48
C THR A 47 -0.19 -12.02 13.81
N ASP A 48 -0.61 -13.17 14.33
CA ASP A 48 -0.36 -14.52 13.77
C ASP A 48 -0.59 -14.60 12.24
N SER A 49 -1.37 -13.68 11.68
CA SER A 49 -1.62 -13.51 10.25
C SER A 49 -0.34 -13.29 9.40
N MET A 50 0.76 -12.79 9.98
CA MET A 50 2.05 -12.65 9.28
C MET A 50 2.98 -13.86 9.45
N GLU A 51 2.63 -14.82 10.31
CA GLU A 51 3.28 -16.14 10.35
C GLU A 51 3.08 -16.90 9.03
N LEU A 52 2.15 -16.46 8.17
CA LEU A 52 2.00 -17.00 6.81
C LEU A 52 3.16 -16.62 5.87
N PHE A 53 3.97 -15.60 6.20
CA PHE A 53 5.06 -15.13 5.34
C PHE A 53 6.36 -14.84 6.11
N PRO A 54 6.89 -15.81 6.89
CA PRO A 54 8.05 -15.59 7.76
C PRO A 54 9.34 -15.29 6.97
N ASN A 55 9.41 -15.74 5.71
CA ASN A 55 10.55 -15.56 4.82
C ASN A 55 10.39 -14.35 3.88
N LEU A 56 9.27 -13.63 3.94
CA LEU A 56 9.06 -12.45 3.11
C LEU A 56 9.73 -11.26 3.80
N THR A 57 11.01 -11.04 3.50
CA THR A 57 11.75 -9.94 4.09
C THR A 57 11.42 -8.66 3.34
N LEU A 58 11.24 -7.54 4.05
CA LEU A 58 10.97 -6.25 3.40
C LEU A 58 12.11 -5.84 2.45
N SER A 59 13.33 -6.35 2.65
CA SER A 59 14.45 -6.20 1.73
C SER A 59 14.25 -6.87 0.36
N ASP A 60 13.37 -7.87 0.25
CA ASP A 60 13.04 -8.53 -1.02
C ASP A 60 12.32 -7.56 -1.96
N PHE A 61 11.48 -6.69 -1.42
CA PHE A 61 10.82 -5.64 -2.18
C PHE A 61 11.78 -4.49 -2.56
N SER A 62 13.02 -4.48 -2.03
CA SER A 62 13.88 -3.29 -2.04
C SER A 62 14.67 -3.08 -3.30
N LYS A 63 14.51 -3.99 -4.25
CA LYS A 63 15.24 -3.91 -5.51
C LYS A 63 14.43 -3.00 -6.41
N ASN A 64 15.11 -1.94 -6.82
CA ASN A 64 14.63 -0.86 -7.67
C ASN A 64 14.23 -1.43 -9.04
N ASP A 65 13.11 -2.16 -9.09
CA ASP A 65 12.47 -2.49 -10.35
C ASP A 65 11.88 -1.17 -10.85
N GLN A 66 12.62 -0.51 -11.74
CA GLN A 66 12.17 0.71 -12.40
C GLN A 66 10.85 0.51 -13.15
N ASN A 67 10.44 -0.76 -13.37
CA ASN A 67 9.18 -1.13 -13.98
C ASN A 67 8.07 -1.47 -12.97
N PHE A 68 8.26 -1.31 -11.65
CA PHE A 68 7.22 -1.61 -10.67
C PHE A 68 6.03 -0.64 -10.71
N HIS A 69 6.15 0.51 -11.40
CA HIS A 69 5.03 1.42 -11.62
C HIS A 69 3.80 0.66 -12.18
N GLU A 70 2.73 0.56 -11.37
CA GLU A 70 1.47 -0.04 -11.81
C GLU A 70 0.65 1.01 -12.58
N THR A 71 0.99 1.24 -13.85
CA THR A 71 0.30 2.21 -14.71
C THR A 71 -1.19 1.92 -14.85
N THR A 72 -1.61 0.67 -14.71
CA THR A 72 -3.02 0.24 -14.69
C THR A 72 -3.81 0.84 -13.51
N LEU A 73 -3.15 1.20 -12.41
CA LEU A 73 -3.77 1.85 -11.25
C LEU A 73 -4.00 3.34 -11.49
N LYS A 74 -3.36 3.95 -12.50
CA LYS A 74 -3.38 5.40 -12.73
C LYS A 74 -4.81 5.95 -12.82
N LYS A 75 -5.68 5.29 -13.58
CA LYS A 75 -7.07 5.74 -13.75
C LYS A 75 -7.78 5.82 -12.40
N TYR A 76 -7.76 4.71 -11.65
CA TYR A 76 -8.38 4.64 -10.32
C TYR A 76 -7.77 5.67 -9.36
N PHE A 77 -6.44 5.72 -9.26
CA PHE A 77 -5.72 6.60 -8.35
C PHE A 77 -6.05 8.07 -8.60
N THR A 78 -6.01 8.52 -9.86
CA THR A 78 -6.30 9.93 -10.19
C THR A 78 -7.76 10.33 -9.95
N SER A 79 -8.69 9.37 -9.92
CA SER A 79 -10.11 9.60 -9.65
C SER A 79 -10.53 9.28 -8.21
N ILE A 80 -9.59 8.95 -7.32
CA ILE A 80 -9.89 8.37 -6.00
C ILE A 80 -10.70 9.31 -5.08
N LEU A 81 -10.57 10.62 -5.29
CA LEU A 81 -11.34 11.63 -4.55
C LEU A 81 -12.77 11.79 -5.08
N GLY A 82 -13.10 11.24 -6.25
CA GLY A 82 -14.40 11.35 -6.90
C GLY A 82 -14.60 12.63 -7.73
N GLY A 83 -15.83 12.82 -8.24
CA GLY A 83 -16.30 14.09 -8.80
C GLY A 83 -15.62 14.59 -10.08
N GLY A 84 -14.94 13.74 -10.85
CA GLY A 84 -14.20 14.17 -12.06
C GLY A 84 -12.90 14.94 -11.77
N SER A 85 -12.48 15.00 -10.51
CA SER A 85 -11.24 15.65 -10.09
C SER A 85 -10.03 14.88 -10.62
N LYS A 86 -9.07 15.59 -11.25
CA LYS A 86 -7.71 15.10 -11.47
C LYS A 86 -6.89 15.49 -10.25
N ALA A 87 -7.00 14.68 -9.21
CA ALA A 87 -6.32 14.96 -7.96
C ALA A 87 -4.78 14.93 -8.14
N LEU A 88 -4.10 15.88 -7.52
CA LEU A 88 -2.64 15.91 -7.50
C LEU A 88 -2.13 14.77 -6.64
N ILE A 89 -1.05 14.11 -7.09
CA ILE A 89 -0.48 12.94 -6.39
C ILE A 89 -0.11 13.32 -4.94
N GLY A 90 0.53 14.47 -4.77
CA GLY A 90 0.90 14.99 -3.45
C GLY A 90 -0.30 15.29 -2.55
N ASP A 91 -1.42 15.75 -3.11
CA ASP A 91 -2.65 15.99 -2.36
C ASP A 91 -3.30 14.68 -1.89
N ILE A 92 -3.32 13.64 -2.75
CA ILE A 92 -3.77 12.30 -2.36
C ILE A 92 -2.89 11.75 -1.24
N GLY A 93 -1.57 11.84 -1.39
CA GLY A 93 -0.60 11.43 -0.38
C GLY A 93 -0.85 12.13 0.96
N GLN A 94 -1.07 13.44 0.92
CA GLN A 94 -1.34 14.25 2.11
C GLN A 94 -2.64 13.85 2.81
N ARG A 95 -3.72 13.63 2.05
CA ARG A 95 -5.02 13.19 2.60
C ARG A 95 -4.89 11.81 3.26
N ILE A 96 -4.15 10.88 2.64
CA ILE A 96 -3.87 9.56 3.22
C ILE A 96 -3.04 9.70 4.51
N SER A 97 -1.96 10.50 4.49
CA SER A 97 -1.13 10.77 5.67
C SER A 97 -1.97 11.36 6.82
N THR A 98 -2.90 12.25 6.50
CA THR A 98 -3.82 12.87 7.46
C THR A 98 -4.75 11.83 8.11
N ILE A 99 -5.42 10.97 7.34
CA ILE A 99 -6.30 9.93 7.93
C ILE A 99 -5.50 8.92 8.78
N MET A 100 -4.25 8.63 8.42
CA MET A 100 -3.38 7.77 9.22
C MET A 100 -3.01 8.43 10.55
N ARG A 101 -2.49 9.66 10.50
CA ARG A 101 -2.03 10.42 11.67
C ARG A 101 -3.13 10.63 12.71
N TYR A 102 -4.34 10.92 12.24
CA TYR A 102 -5.48 11.15 13.12
C TYR A 102 -6.36 9.91 13.32
N GLN A 103 -5.93 8.74 12.83
CA GLN A 103 -6.64 7.47 12.97
C GLN A 103 -8.11 7.55 12.52
N ILE A 104 -8.35 8.22 11.39
CA ILE A 104 -9.69 8.40 10.82
C ILE A 104 -10.08 7.12 10.08
N GLY A 105 -10.96 6.35 10.69
CA GLY A 105 -11.45 5.07 10.16
C GLY A 105 -10.56 3.86 10.51
N PRO A 106 -10.95 2.66 10.04
CA PRO A 106 -10.20 1.43 10.32
C PRO A 106 -8.78 1.43 9.75
N LYS A 107 -7.82 0.83 10.46
CA LYS A 107 -6.41 0.74 10.06
C LYS A 107 -6.24 0.03 8.72
N TRP A 108 -7.03 -1.02 8.46
CA TRP A 108 -6.95 -1.72 7.18
C TRP A 108 -7.26 -0.78 5.99
N ILE A 109 -8.12 0.23 6.15
CA ILE A 109 -8.44 1.16 5.06
C ILE A 109 -7.24 2.04 4.75
N SER A 110 -6.74 2.75 5.76
CA SER A 110 -5.64 3.70 5.58
C SER A 110 -4.36 3.01 5.12
N GLY A 111 -4.06 1.80 5.63
CA GLY A 111 -2.95 0.98 5.17
C GLY A 111 -3.07 0.53 3.71
N ASN A 112 -4.26 0.07 3.28
CA ASN A 112 -4.47 -0.31 1.87
C ASN A 112 -4.41 0.91 0.92
N LEU A 113 -4.89 2.09 1.34
CA LEU A 113 -4.78 3.32 0.56
C LEU A 113 -3.32 3.82 0.48
N ALA A 114 -2.57 3.75 1.57
CA ALA A 114 -1.15 4.08 1.58
C ALA A 114 -0.35 3.12 0.69
N ALA A 115 -0.67 1.83 0.72
CA ALA A 115 -0.06 0.87 -0.20
C ALA A 115 -0.37 1.19 -1.67
N LEU A 116 -1.59 1.60 -1.99
CA LEU A 116 -1.95 2.07 -3.34
C LEU A 116 -1.12 3.29 -3.76
N TYR A 117 -0.92 4.27 -2.88
CA TYR A 117 -0.06 5.43 -3.14
C TYR A 117 1.35 4.98 -3.53
N TRP A 118 1.98 4.13 -2.71
CA TRP A 118 3.34 3.67 -2.99
C TRP A 118 3.45 2.78 -4.24
N ARG A 119 2.43 1.97 -4.54
CA ARG A 119 2.35 1.20 -5.80
C ARG A 119 2.26 2.11 -7.03
N TYR A 120 1.52 3.22 -6.91
CA TYR A 120 1.44 4.23 -7.96
C TYR A 120 2.78 4.96 -8.15
N ILE A 121 3.47 5.29 -7.06
CA ILE A 121 4.80 5.93 -7.05
C ILE A 121 5.92 4.98 -7.50
N GLY A 122 5.71 3.66 -7.50
CA GLY A 122 6.73 2.68 -7.90
C GLY A 122 7.66 2.28 -6.77
N LYS A 123 7.17 2.32 -5.53
CA LYS A 123 7.89 2.03 -4.28
C LYS A 123 7.33 0.78 -3.60
N PRO A 124 7.67 -0.44 -4.08
CA PRO A 124 7.07 -1.69 -3.60
C PRO A 124 7.38 -2.00 -2.13
N ASN A 125 8.56 -1.60 -1.64
CA ASN A 125 8.94 -1.70 -0.24
C ASN A 125 7.93 -1.04 0.68
N GLU A 126 7.70 0.25 0.44
CA GLU A 126 6.83 1.10 1.22
C GLU A 126 5.38 0.61 1.11
N ALA A 127 4.98 0.14 -0.08
CA ALA A 127 3.70 -0.53 -0.25
C ALA A 127 3.57 -1.79 0.62
N GLY A 128 4.60 -2.65 0.66
CA GLY A 128 4.65 -3.85 1.50
C GLY A 128 4.56 -3.52 3.00
N ILE A 129 5.28 -2.49 3.45
CA ILE A 129 5.20 -1.99 4.83
C ILE A 129 3.78 -1.54 5.17
N CYS A 130 3.13 -0.81 4.27
CA CYS A 130 1.75 -0.35 4.47
C CYS A 130 0.72 -1.48 4.45
N LEU A 131 0.94 -2.53 3.67
CA LEU A 131 0.09 -3.73 3.71
C LEU A 131 0.26 -4.52 5.00
N LYS A 132 1.48 -4.59 5.56
CA LYS A 132 1.70 -5.15 6.90
C LYS A 132 0.97 -4.35 7.97
N PHE A 133 1.03 -3.02 7.90
CA PHE A 133 0.24 -2.15 8.76
C PHE A 133 -1.27 -2.41 8.61
N ALA A 134 -1.77 -2.62 7.39
CA ALA A 134 -3.16 -2.98 7.17
C ALA A 134 -3.55 -4.33 7.79
N LEU A 135 -2.64 -5.32 7.78
CA LEU A 135 -2.84 -6.65 8.37
C LEU A 135 -2.84 -6.66 9.90
N SER A 136 -2.36 -5.60 10.56
CA SER A 136 -2.50 -5.44 12.02
C SER A 136 -3.96 -5.34 12.47
N ASP A 137 -4.86 -4.94 11.56
CA ASP A 137 -6.30 -4.92 11.78
C ASP A 137 -6.87 -6.32 11.51
N SER A 138 -7.70 -6.83 12.42
CA SER A 138 -8.33 -8.15 12.24
C SER A 138 -9.48 -8.15 11.22
N LYS A 139 -9.96 -6.98 10.80
CA LYS A 139 -11.06 -6.86 9.84
C LYS A 139 -10.54 -6.72 8.41
N ASN A 140 -11.20 -7.40 7.47
CA ASN A 140 -10.94 -7.32 6.02
C ASN A 140 -9.47 -7.52 5.62
N GLN A 141 -8.76 -8.39 6.35
CA GLN A 141 -7.37 -8.76 6.05
C GLN A 141 -7.21 -9.35 4.64
N ASP A 142 -8.28 -9.93 4.08
CA ASP A 142 -8.32 -10.46 2.71
C ASP A 142 -7.88 -9.43 1.67
N LEU A 143 -8.26 -8.14 1.83
CA LEU A 143 -7.86 -7.08 0.90
C LEU A 143 -6.35 -6.83 0.94
N ALA A 144 -5.77 -6.80 2.13
CA ALA A 144 -4.34 -6.59 2.31
C ALA A 144 -3.53 -7.79 1.80
N PHE A 145 -3.99 -9.02 2.10
CA PHE A 145 -3.36 -10.25 1.60
C PHE A 145 -3.38 -10.36 0.07
N ILE A 146 -4.51 -10.08 -0.58
CA ILE A 146 -4.60 -10.12 -2.04
C ILE A 146 -3.62 -9.12 -2.66
N GLN A 147 -3.55 -7.91 -2.11
CA GLN A 147 -2.62 -6.90 -2.62
C GLN A 147 -1.17 -7.28 -2.37
N LEU A 148 -0.83 -7.80 -1.19
CA LEU A 148 0.52 -8.26 -0.88
C LEU A 148 0.94 -9.37 -1.84
N SER A 149 0.04 -10.33 -2.08
CA SER A 149 0.26 -11.42 -3.04
C SER A 149 0.56 -10.90 -4.44
N GLN A 150 -0.15 -9.87 -4.91
CA GLN A 150 0.12 -9.27 -6.22
C GLN A 150 1.51 -8.62 -6.30
N ILE A 151 1.91 -7.88 -5.26
CA ILE A 151 3.25 -7.26 -5.21
C ILE A 151 4.31 -8.36 -5.24
N THR A 152 4.18 -9.38 -4.38
CA THR A 152 5.12 -10.50 -4.30
C THR A 152 5.19 -11.29 -5.61
N MET A 153 4.06 -11.59 -6.25
CA MET A 153 4.04 -12.30 -7.55
C MET A 153 4.75 -11.51 -8.65
N ARG A 154 4.59 -10.19 -8.67
CA ARG A 154 5.24 -9.34 -9.68
C ARG A 154 6.75 -9.26 -9.47
N LEU A 155 7.20 -9.27 -8.23
CA LEU A 155 8.62 -9.21 -7.88
C LEU A 155 9.29 -10.58 -7.85
N GLY A 156 8.51 -11.67 -7.77
CA GLY A 156 8.99 -13.05 -7.74
C GLY A 156 10.07 -13.38 -8.77
N PRO A 157 9.95 -12.99 -10.05
CA PRO A 157 11.02 -13.18 -11.04
C PRO A 157 12.34 -12.49 -10.68
N THR A 158 12.30 -11.30 -10.09
CA THR A 158 13.48 -10.56 -9.62
C THR A 158 14.09 -11.19 -8.36
N LEU A 159 13.25 -11.78 -7.49
CA LEU A 159 13.69 -12.52 -6.29
C LEU A 159 14.39 -13.84 -6.67
N ILE A 160 13.84 -14.59 -7.61
CA ILE A 160 14.38 -15.90 -8.05
C ILE A 160 15.71 -15.74 -8.80
N HIS A 161 15.87 -14.69 -9.61
CA HIS A 161 17.11 -14.46 -10.37
C HIS A 161 18.32 -14.11 -9.48
N GLN A 162 18.10 -13.82 -8.20
CA GLN A 162 19.15 -13.44 -7.25
C GLN A 162 19.39 -14.49 -6.17
N SER A 163 18.43 -15.39 -5.95
CA SER A 163 18.68 -16.68 -5.31
C SER A 163 19.26 -17.66 -6.33
N GLN A 164 20.44 -17.36 -6.88
CA GLN A 164 21.21 -18.35 -7.62
C GLN A 164 21.61 -19.44 -6.61
N PHE A 165 20.77 -20.49 -6.52
CA PHE A 165 21.16 -21.76 -5.93
C PHE A 165 22.46 -22.17 -6.63
N ARG A 166 23.59 -22.09 -5.91
CA ARG A 166 24.76 -22.89 -6.24
C ARG A 166 24.36 -24.34 -6.01
N ILE A 167 23.80 -24.99 -7.02
CA ILE A 167 23.95 -26.44 -7.13
C ILE A 167 25.40 -26.64 -7.57
N THR A 168 26.30 -26.80 -6.60
CA THR A 168 27.57 -27.45 -6.87
C THR A 168 27.24 -28.87 -7.26
N PHE A 169 27.28 -29.16 -8.55
CA PHE A 169 27.43 -30.54 -9.01
C PHE A 169 28.77 -31.01 -8.43
N LEU A 170 28.72 -31.99 -7.53
CA LEU A 170 29.89 -32.76 -7.16
C LEU A 170 30.28 -33.53 -8.42
N ASP A 171 31.45 -33.21 -8.97
CA ASP A 171 32.12 -34.01 -9.99
C ASP A 171 32.36 -35.42 -9.40
N ILE A 172 31.71 -36.43 -9.98
CA ILE A 172 32.04 -37.85 -9.86
C ILE A 172 32.15 -38.40 -11.28
#